data_AF-A0A0B2X1K8-F1
#
_entry.id   AF-A0A0B2X1K8-F1
#
_cell.length_a   1.000
_cell.length_b   1.000
_cell.length_c   1.000
_cell.angle_alpha   90.00
_cell.angle_beta   90.00
_cell.angle_gamma   90.00
#
_symmetry.space_group_name_H-M   'P 1'
#
loop_
_entity.id
_entity.type
_entity.pdbx_description
1 polymer ?
#
loop_
_entity_poly.entity_id
_entity_poly.type
_entity_poly.pdbx_seq_one_letter_code
_entity_poly.pdbx_strand_id
1 'polypeptide(L)'
;MSREHDQFVGATLACPRGLRHVLCLFRPDDETHLRDPTRPIARVDTLFAVGDGLSGYRDIVHGGMTMTMADESMGTVNEINTALGKYGLVHKLSSLTASLEIKFLRPVPAPGVVWVTSWTESIQGRKTKVRCEVKDGQAAVLATAASTWVALQPSL
;
A
#
# COMPACT_ATOMS: atom_id res chain seq x y z
N MET A 1 -0.07 -1.82 17.49
CA MET A 1 -0.35 -0.54 16.81
C MET A 1 -0.70 0.50 17.85
N SER A 2 -0.29 1.76 17.67
CA SER A 2 -0.73 2.84 18.56
C SER A 2 -2.25 2.99 18.44
N ARG A 3 -2.91 3.57 19.45
CA ARG A 3 -4.35 3.84 19.37
C ARG A 3 -4.71 4.88 18.31
N GLU A 4 -3.73 5.57 17.72
CA GLU A 4 -3.93 6.75 16.87
C GLU A 4 -3.56 6.51 15.40
N HIS A 5 -2.83 5.43 15.10
CA HIS A 5 -2.40 5.09 13.74
C HIS A 5 -3.09 3.83 13.24
N ASP A 6 -3.43 3.83 11.95
CA ASP A 6 -4.06 2.72 11.24
C ASP A 6 -5.33 2.17 11.93
N GLN A 7 -6.19 3.08 12.40
CA GLN A 7 -7.46 2.73 13.02
C GLN A 7 -8.45 2.12 12.00
N PHE A 8 -8.33 2.51 10.73
CA PHE A 8 -9.25 2.04 9.70
C PHE A 8 -8.91 0.60 9.30
N VAL A 9 -7.69 0.32 8.86
CA VAL A 9 -7.32 -1.01 8.36
C VAL A 9 -6.91 -1.93 9.50
N GLY A 10 -6.05 -1.46 10.39
CA GLY A 10 -5.52 -2.22 11.53
C GLY A 10 -6.51 -2.49 12.67
N ALA A 11 -7.64 -1.77 12.74
CA ALA A 11 -8.64 -1.98 13.79
C ALA A 11 -10.08 -2.14 13.26
N THR A 12 -10.60 -1.19 12.48
CA THR A 12 -12.01 -1.19 12.05
C THR A 12 -12.31 -2.34 11.10
N LEU A 13 -11.43 -2.59 10.13
CA LEU A 13 -11.56 -3.70 9.18
C LEU A 13 -11.04 -5.03 9.73
N ALA A 14 -10.32 -5.02 10.85
CA ALA A 14 -9.69 -6.19 11.44
C ALA A 14 -10.72 -7.07 12.18
N CYS A 15 -11.35 -7.99 11.45
CA CYS A 15 -12.25 -8.98 12.03
C CYS A 15 -12.29 -10.27 11.19
N PRO A 16 -12.83 -11.38 11.72
CA PRO A 16 -12.83 -12.67 11.01
C PRO A 16 -13.47 -12.65 9.62
N ARG A 17 -14.47 -11.77 9.42
CA ARG A 17 -15.14 -11.55 8.13
C ARG A 17 -14.57 -10.39 7.32
N GLY A 18 -13.71 -9.57 7.92
CA GLY A 18 -13.07 -8.41 7.31
C GLY A 18 -11.69 -8.73 6.76
N LEU A 19 -10.70 -7.89 7.06
CA LEU A 19 -9.29 -8.19 6.82
C LEU A 19 -8.76 -9.04 7.97
N ARG A 20 -8.34 -10.26 7.66
CA ARG A 20 -7.83 -11.20 8.65
C ARG A 20 -6.35 -10.97 8.94
N HIS A 21 -5.57 -10.72 7.89
CA HIS A 21 -4.14 -10.47 7.96
C HIS A 21 -3.67 -9.56 6.83
N VAL A 22 -2.62 -8.80 7.11
CA VAL A 22 -1.87 -8.02 6.12
C VAL A 22 -0.38 -8.31 6.31
N LEU A 23 0.33 -8.59 5.22
CA LEU A 23 1.78 -8.82 5.24
C LEU A 23 2.44 -7.96 4.16
N CYS A 24 3.41 -7.14 4.56
CA CYS A 24 4.21 -6.33 3.65
C CYS A 24 5.60 -6.93 3.49
N LEU A 25 6.05 -7.07 2.25
CA LEU A 25 7.30 -7.73 1.86
C LEU A 25 8.05 -6.83 0.88
N PHE A 26 9.37 -6.82 0.97
CA PHE A 26 10.21 -6.23 -0.06
C PHE A 26 11.50 -7.04 -0.17
N ARG A 27 12.17 -6.93 -1.30
CA ARG A 27 13.42 -7.66 -1.55
C ARG A 27 14.57 -6.66 -1.57
N PRO A 28 15.52 -6.74 -0.62
CA PRO A 28 16.80 -6.04 -0.73
C PRO A 28 17.57 -6.50 -1.98
N ASP A 29 18.39 -5.64 -2.56
CA ASP A 29 19.19 -6.03 -3.73
C ASP A 29 20.44 -6.80 -3.29
N ASP A 30 20.95 -6.44 -2.11
CA ASP A 30 22.13 -7.00 -1.45
C ASP A 30 22.03 -6.77 0.07
N GLU A 31 23.01 -7.29 0.81
CA GLU A 31 23.08 -7.24 2.28
C GLU A 31 23.17 -5.82 2.85
N THR A 32 23.63 -4.85 2.05
CA THR A 32 23.82 -3.46 2.48
C THR A 32 22.62 -2.59 2.16
N HIS A 33 21.76 -2.98 1.21
CA HIS A 33 20.64 -2.17 0.71
C HIS A 33 19.76 -1.64 1.86
N LEU A 34 19.47 -2.44 2.89
CA LEU A 34 18.68 -1.99 4.03
C LEU A 34 19.30 -0.82 4.81
N ARG A 35 20.62 -0.84 4.98
CA ARG A 35 21.37 0.09 5.85
C ARG A 35 21.90 1.30 5.09
N ASP A 36 22.04 1.20 3.77
CA ASP A 36 22.47 2.33 2.95
C ASP A 36 21.34 3.36 2.84
N PRO A 37 21.47 4.55 3.45
CA PRO A 37 20.40 5.54 3.45
C PRO A 37 20.19 6.17 2.06
N THR A 38 21.14 6.04 1.13
CA THR A 38 21.05 6.61 -0.21
C THR A 38 20.24 5.76 -1.19
N ARG A 39 19.92 4.52 -0.81
CA ARG A 39 19.22 3.53 -1.63
C ARG A 39 17.82 3.25 -1.08
N PRO A 40 16.78 3.93 -1.56
CA PRO A 40 15.42 3.71 -1.08
C PRO A 40 14.86 2.37 -1.59
N ILE A 41 14.02 1.76 -0.77
CA ILE A 41 13.17 0.62 -1.17
C ILE A 41 12.14 1.14 -2.17
N ALA A 42 12.33 0.84 -3.44
CA ALA A 42 11.48 1.36 -4.51
C ALA A 42 10.19 0.55 -4.73
N ARG A 43 10.11 -0.68 -4.21
CA ARG A 43 9.02 -1.63 -4.47
C ARG A 43 8.68 -2.46 -3.24
N VAL A 44 7.39 -2.63 -2.98
CA VAL A 44 6.83 -3.42 -1.88
C VAL A 44 5.68 -4.28 -2.41
N ASP A 45 5.61 -5.51 -1.94
CA ASP A 45 4.49 -6.43 -2.13
C ASP A 45 3.68 -6.51 -0.83
N THR A 46 2.38 -6.23 -0.90
CA THR A 46 1.45 -6.33 0.22
C THR A 46 0.42 -7.42 -0.06
N LEU A 47 0.28 -8.36 0.87
CA LEU A 47 -0.67 -9.47 0.81
C LEU A 47 -1.79 -9.23 1.82
N PHE A 48 -3.03 -9.25 1.35
CA PHE A 48 -4.23 -9.09 2.18
C PHE A 48 -5.01 -10.40 2.22
N ALA A 49 -5.22 -10.96 3.41
CA ALA A 49 -6.14 -12.07 3.62
C ALA A 49 -7.57 -11.52 3.84
N VAL A 50 -8.35 -11.49 2.77
CA VAL A 50 -9.69 -10.92 2.72
C VAL A 50 -10.75 -11.96 3.11
N GLY A 51 -11.69 -11.57 3.94
CA GLY A 51 -12.90 -12.32 4.32
C GLY A 51 -14.12 -11.96 3.46
N ASP A 52 -15.24 -12.64 3.71
CA ASP A 52 -16.48 -12.50 2.91
C ASP A 52 -17.28 -11.21 3.21
N GLY A 53 -17.01 -10.55 4.32
CA GLY A 53 -17.70 -9.36 4.80
C GLY A 53 -17.28 -8.06 4.11
N LEU A 54 -16.28 -8.11 3.22
CA LEU A 54 -15.83 -6.96 2.42
C LEU A 54 -16.34 -6.99 0.98
N SER A 55 -17.31 -7.86 0.68
CA SER A 55 -17.86 -8.03 -0.66
C SER A 55 -18.88 -6.96 -1.00
N GLY A 56 -18.83 -6.41 -2.22
CA GLY A 56 -19.85 -5.49 -2.75
C GLY A 56 -20.92 -6.21 -3.57
N TYR A 57 -20.55 -7.33 -4.17
CA TYR A 57 -21.42 -8.28 -4.86
C TYR A 57 -20.97 -9.69 -4.44
N ARG A 58 -21.82 -10.72 -4.63
CA ARG A 58 -21.50 -12.10 -4.24
C ARG A 58 -20.09 -12.49 -4.71
N ASP A 59 -19.26 -12.86 -3.75
CA ASP A 59 -17.88 -13.33 -3.92
C ASP A 59 -16.90 -12.35 -4.59
N ILE A 60 -17.25 -11.05 -4.63
CA ILE A 60 -16.45 -9.99 -5.24
C ILE A 60 -16.20 -8.89 -4.20
N VAL A 61 -14.92 -8.62 -3.91
CA VAL A 61 -14.50 -7.51 -3.03
C VAL A 61 -15.09 -6.20 -3.53
N HIS A 62 -15.66 -5.41 -2.61
CA HIS A 62 -16.20 -4.10 -2.94
C HIS A 62 -15.14 -3.20 -3.59
N GLY A 63 -15.50 -2.44 -4.62
CA GLY A 63 -14.55 -1.57 -5.35
C GLY A 63 -13.84 -0.59 -4.41
N GLY A 64 -14.56 -0.01 -3.46
CA GLY A 64 -13.98 0.83 -2.41
C GLY A 64 -12.96 0.11 -1.52
N MET A 65 -13.17 -1.18 -1.19
CA MET A 65 -12.19 -1.96 -0.44
C MET A 65 -10.94 -2.26 -1.27
N THR A 66 -11.12 -2.53 -2.56
CA THR A 66 -9.98 -2.69 -3.49
C THR A 66 -9.16 -1.39 -3.56
N MET A 67 -9.82 -0.24 -3.59
CA MET A 67 -9.14 1.07 -3.51
C MET A 67 -8.42 1.27 -2.19
N THR A 68 -9.03 0.90 -1.05
CA THR A 68 -8.39 0.93 0.26
C THR A 68 -7.11 0.08 0.28
N MET A 69 -7.17 -1.17 -0.18
CA MET A 69 -5.96 -2.03 -0.24
C MET A 69 -4.88 -1.42 -1.14
N ALA A 70 -5.25 -0.81 -2.26
CA ALA A 70 -4.31 -0.15 -3.15
C ALA A 70 -3.65 1.07 -2.50
N ASP A 71 -4.43 1.92 -1.80
CA ASP A 71 -3.93 3.09 -1.08
C ASP A 71 -2.94 2.69 0.02
N GLU A 72 -3.33 1.77 0.91
CA GLU A 72 -2.48 1.27 1.99
C GLU A 72 -1.16 0.68 1.47
N SER A 73 -1.23 -0.10 0.39
CA SER A 73 -0.05 -0.72 -0.20
C SER A 73 0.89 0.30 -0.82
N MET A 74 0.38 1.38 -1.40
CA MET A 74 1.20 2.46 -1.94
C MET A 74 1.79 3.33 -0.82
N GLY A 75 1.05 3.54 0.26
CA GLY A 75 1.52 4.23 1.46
C GLY A 75 2.68 3.50 2.13
N THR A 76 2.60 2.17 2.20
CA THR A 76 3.65 1.30 2.78
C THR A 76 5.02 1.54 2.13
N VAL A 77 5.09 1.84 0.82
CA VAL A 77 6.36 2.15 0.13
C VAL A 77 7.01 3.41 0.71
N ASN A 78 6.22 4.42 1.11
CA ASN A 78 6.76 5.61 1.76
C ASN A 78 7.17 5.31 3.21
N GLU A 79 6.30 4.62 3.95
CA GLU A 79 6.50 4.33 5.37
C GLU A 79 7.74 3.47 5.63
N ILE A 80 8.02 2.45 4.80
CA ILE A 80 9.20 1.61 4.97
C ILE A 80 10.49 2.41 4.79
N ASN A 81 10.52 3.35 3.85
CA ASN A 81 11.67 4.21 3.63
C ASN A 81 11.89 5.19 4.79
N THR A 82 10.81 5.69 5.38
CA THR A 82 10.87 6.49 6.60
C THR A 82 11.40 5.67 7.78
N ALA A 83 10.88 4.47 7.99
CA ALA A 83 11.31 3.57 9.07
C ALA A 83 12.78 3.15 8.93
N LEU A 84 13.28 2.98 7.70
CA LEU A 84 14.67 2.66 7.42
C LEU A 84 15.60 3.88 7.38
N GLY A 85 15.10 5.10 7.64
CA GLY A 85 15.91 6.31 7.69
C GLY A 85 16.54 6.70 6.34
N LYS A 86 15.86 6.41 5.24
CA LYS A 86 16.36 6.73 3.89
C LYS A 86 16.44 8.24 3.66
N TYR A 87 17.37 8.65 2.81
CA TYR A 87 17.58 10.05 2.47
C TYR A 87 16.51 10.56 1.52
N GLY A 88 16.17 11.84 1.67
CA GLY A 88 15.12 12.50 0.89
C GLY A 88 14.09 13.13 1.82
N LEU A 89 13.61 14.31 1.46
CA LEU A 89 12.63 15.05 2.26
C LEU A 89 11.36 14.20 2.51
N VAL A 90 10.92 13.47 1.49
CA VAL A 90 9.72 12.61 1.53
C VAL A 90 9.86 11.38 2.44
N HIS A 91 11.09 11.00 2.83
CA HIS A 91 11.36 9.87 3.73
C HIS A 91 11.66 10.32 5.17
N LYS A 92 11.61 11.63 5.45
CA LYS A 92 11.79 12.18 6.80
C LYS A 92 10.48 12.65 7.44
N LEU A 93 9.41 12.71 6.66
CA LEU A 93 8.15 13.34 7.01
C LEU A 93 7.01 12.37 6.70
N SER A 94 5.97 12.42 7.51
CA SER A 94 4.72 11.71 7.21
C SER A 94 4.14 12.22 5.89
N SER A 95 3.59 11.32 5.09
CA SER A 95 2.97 11.65 3.81
C SER A 95 1.49 11.28 3.82
N LEU A 96 0.67 12.09 3.15
CA LEU A 96 -0.75 11.80 2.94
C LEU A 96 -1.05 11.63 1.45
N THR A 97 -2.06 10.82 1.13
CA THR A 97 -2.59 10.67 -0.23
C THR A 97 -3.25 11.98 -0.67
N ALA A 98 -2.74 12.58 -1.74
CA ALA A 98 -3.34 13.76 -2.38
C ALA A 98 -4.25 13.40 -3.55
N SER A 99 -3.96 12.30 -4.25
CA SER A 99 -4.82 11.78 -5.31
C SER A 99 -4.64 10.28 -5.47
N LEU A 100 -5.71 9.59 -5.86
CA LEU A 100 -5.73 8.17 -6.18
C LEU A 100 -6.64 7.93 -7.40
N GLU A 101 -6.09 7.33 -8.45
CA GLU A 101 -6.84 6.84 -9.61
C GLU A 101 -6.68 5.32 -9.69
N ILE A 102 -7.79 4.60 -9.87
CA ILE A 102 -7.79 3.15 -10.05
C ILE A 102 -8.51 2.77 -11.34
N LYS A 103 -8.04 1.71 -11.99
CA LYS A 103 -8.69 1.04 -13.12
C LYS A 103 -8.99 -0.40 -12.73
N PHE A 104 -10.28 -0.74 -12.67
CA PHE A 104 -10.75 -2.11 -12.45
C PHE A 104 -10.76 -2.85 -13.78
N LEU A 105 -9.95 -3.90 -13.89
CA LEU A 105 -9.82 -4.70 -15.11
C LEU A 105 -10.64 -5.99 -15.02
N ARG A 106 -10.69 -6.60 -13.82
CA ARG A 106 -11.41 -7.84 -13.52
C ARG A 106 -11.93 -7.79 -12.08
N PRO A 107 -12.97 -8.59 -11.74
CA PRO A 107 -13.43 -8.73 -10.36
C PRO A 107 -12.32 -9.23 -9.43
N VAL A 108 -12.26 -8.69 -8.21
CA VAL A 108 -11.35 -9.16 -7.16
C VAL A 108 -12.09 -10.19 -6.29
N PRO A 109 -11.62 -11.44 -6.19
CA PRO A 109 -12.35 -12.49 -5.49
C PRO A 109 -12.36 -12.30 -3.96
N ALA A 110 -13.49 -12.61 -3.33
CA ALA A 110 -13.63 -12.74 -1.89
C ALA A 110 -14.39 -14.04 -1.52
N PRO A 111 -14.05 -14.71 -0.41
CA PRO A 111 -12.84 -14.53 0.40
C PRO A 111 -11.60 -15.02 -0.36
N GLY A 112 -10.41 -14.55 0.04
CA GLY A 112 -9.18 -14.95 -0.64
C GLY A 112 -7.95 -14.17 -0.21
N VAL A 113 -6.86 -14.36 -0.95
CA VAL A 113 -5.65 -13.53 -0.81
C VAL A 113 -5.58 -12.58 -2.00
N VAL A 114 -5.44 -11.30 -1.72
CA VAL A 114 -5.20 -10.25 -2.71
C VAL A 114 -3.76 -9.79 -2.57
N TRP A 115 -3.04 -9.79 -3.68
CA TRP A 115 -1.65 -9.37 -3.74
C TRP A 115 -1.54 -8.02 -4.44
N VAL A 116 -1.07 -6.99 -3.74
CA VAL A 116 -0.77 -5.68 -4.32
C VAL A 116 0.73 -5.49 -4.42
N THR A 117 1.25 -5.25 -5.62
CA THR A 117 2.62 -4.77 -5.80
C THR A 117 2.59 -3.27 -6.00
N SER A 118 3.29 -2.52 -5.17
CA SER A 118 3.43 -1.07 -5.28
C SER A 118 4.88 -0.66 -5.55
N TRP A 119 5.08 0.40 -6.32
CA TRP A 119 6.41 0.96 -6.56
C TRP A 119 6.39 2.47 -6.77
N THR A 120 7.48 3.12 -6.35
CA THR A 120 7.71 4.55 -6.59
C THR A 120 8.05 4.78 -8.05
N GLU A 121 7.29 5.65 -8.72
CA GLU A 121 7.53 6.04 -10.11
C GLU A 121 8.43 7.28 -10.19
N SER A 122 8.20 8.28 -9.33
CA SER A 122 9.04 9.48 -9.27
C SER A 122 8.86 10.24 -7.95
N ILE A 123 9.88 11.03 -7.60
CA ILE A 123 9.83 11.99 -6.49
C ILE A 123 10.15 13.38 -7.04
N GLN A 124 9.30 14.36 -6.75
CA GLN A 124 9.46 15.76 -7.17
C GLN A 124 9.16 16.69 -6.00
N GLY A 125 10.22 17.19 -5.36
CA GLY A 125 10.09 18.02 -4.16
C GLY A 125 9.44 17.25 -3.01
N ARG A 126 8.22 17.64 -2.64
CA ARG A 126 7.41 16.99 -1.59
C ARG A 126 6.43 15.94 -2.11
N LYS A 127 6.38 15.72 -3.43
CA LYS A 127 5.41 14.83 -4.08
C LYS A 127 6.09 13.52 -4.47
N THR A 128 5.48 12.40 -4.09
CA THR A 128 5.86 11.06 -4.55
C THR A 128 4.74 10.50 -5.42
N LYS A 129 5.04 10.14 -6.66
CA LYS A 129 4.13 9.34 -7.50
C LYS A 129 4.40 7.87 -7.26
N VAL A 130 3.35 7.12 -6.93
CA VAL A 130 3.40 5.69 -6.68
C VAL A 130 2.38 5.00 -7.57
N ARG A 131 2.71 3.79 -8.05
CA ARG A 131 1.79 2.96 -8.82
C ARG A 131 1.68 1.59 -8.17
N CYS A 132 0.57 0.91 -8.43
CA CYS A 132 0.43 -0.47 -8.04
C CYS A 132 -0.37 -1.32 -9.01
N GLU A 133 -0.18 -2.63 -8.89
CA GLU A 133 -0.99 -3.68 -9.50
C GLU A 133 -1.63 -4.52 -8.41
N VAL A 134 -2.95 -4.66 -8.46
CA VAL A 134 -3.74 -5.57 -7.63
C VAL A 134 -3.90 -6.87 -8.39
N LYS A 135 -3.55 -7.99 -7.76
CA LYS A 135 -3.43 -9.32 -8.36
C LYS A 135 -4.11 -10.40 -7.53
N ASP A 136 -4.47 -11.50 -8.19
CA ASP A 136 -4.86 -12.75 -7.53
C ASP A 136 -3.65 -13.60 -7.11
N GLY A 137 -3.92 -14.77 -6.53
CA GLY A 137 -2.91 -15.75 -6.14
C GLY A 137 -2.14 -16.40 -7.32
N GLN A 138 -2.56 -16.15 -8.56
CA GLN A 138 -1.89 -16.59 -9.79
C GLN A 138 -1.16 -15.43 -10.49
N ALA A 139 -1.05 -14.28 -9.81
CA ALA A 139 -0.43 -13.06 -10.30
C ALA A 139 -1.14 -12.38 -11.50
N ALA A 140 -2.39 -12.76 -11.80
CA ALA A 140 -3.14 -12.07 -12.84
C ALA A 140 -3.57 -10.68 -12.34
N VAL A 141 -3.33 -9.64 -13.15
CA VAL A 141 -3.68 -8.26 -12.77
C VAL A 141 -5.19 -8.04 -12.88
N LEU A 142 -5.80 -7.68 -11.75
CA LEU A 142 -7.23 -7.44 -11.59
C LEU A 142 -7.56 -5.95 -11.56
N ALA A 143 -6.65 -5.13 -11.03
CA ALA A 143 -6.76 -3.67 -11.09
C ALA A 143 -5.36 -3.03 -11.10
N THR A 144 -5.28 -1.80 -11.60
CA THR A 144 -4.06 -0.97 -11.53
C THR A 144 -4.39 0.36 -10.91
N ALA A 145 -3.50 0.93 -10.10
CA ALA A 145 -3.71 2.26 -9.53
C ALA A 145 -2.46 3.14 -9.67
N ALA A 146 -2.70 4.46 -9.65
CA ALA A 146 -1.68 5.48 -9.56
C ALA A 146 -2.10 6.50 -8.51
N SER A 147 -1.15 6.94 -7.70
CA SER A 147 -1.38 7.90 -6.62
C SER A 147 -0.30 8.97 -6.55
N THR A 148 -0.67 10.12 -5.98
CA THR A 148 0.29 11.16 -5.56
C THR A 148 0.21 11.30 -4.06
N TRP A 149 1.36 11.19 -3.40
CA TRP A 149 1.55 11.39 -1.96
C TRP A 149 2.27 12.70 -1.72
N VAL A 150 1.89 13.41 -0.66
CA VAL A 150 2.50 14.70 -0.29
C VAL A 150 3.06 14.62 1.11
N ALA A 151 4.37 14.83 1.24
CA ALA A 151 5.04 14.97 2.53
C ALA A 151 4.54 16.23 3.26
N LEU A 152 4.06 16.04 4.49
CA LEU A 152 3.56 17.10 5.35
C LEU A 152 4.70 18.03 5.74
N GLN A 153 4.45 19.34 5.71
CA GLN A 153 5.38 20.29 6.31
C GLN A 153 5.32 20.13 7.84
N PRO A 154 6.45 20.25 8.55
CA PRO A 154 6.40 20.53 9.97
C PRO A 154 5.55 21.79 10.15
N SER A 155 4.44 21.69 10.87
CA SER A 155 3.74 22.90 11.33
C SER A 155 4.75 23.67 12.18
N LEU A 156 5.02 24.92 11.80
CA LEU A 156 5.73 25.89 12.65
C LEU A 156 4.98 26.07 13.98
#